data_AF-S7RS93-F1
#
_entry.id   AF-S7RS93-F1
#
_cell.length_a   1.000
_cell.length_b   1.000
_cell.length_c   1.000
_cell.angle_alpha   90.00
_cell.angle_beta   90.00
_cell.angle_gamma   90.00
#
_symmetry.space_group_name_H-M   'P 1'
#
loop_
_entity.id
_entity.type
_entity.pdbx_description
1 polymer ?
#
loop_
_entity_poly.entity_id
_entity_poly.type
_entity_poly.pdbx_seq_one_letter_code
_entity_poly.pdbx_strand_id
1 'polypeptide(L)'
;FVYSLLMTERTVQVFQFDRGGVVYSRPVNIHQEAETFVKIILALSTADEGKLGFDTRIQWHGHYRYFCTAVDGGSKYMIYSPFNWGDRILRGKATKCWYTQNQDGEELLLKFAWRTPERGLEWEFLEKIAENPIPGVAEVVCRSQPSEMETVFSLRGGIGFADNGEEDVDNRQYYNFLQPYYGPSLRHAPSILVLLEAFRDIIQGNVSLAKRGIVHRDISPGNMLLNNRPDAHAGSRGILIDFDLAAFVDGQGKGPAASMKNGTRAFQSIKVLLEIGCHDHLDDLESSFYSLCWLAYTSE
;
A
#
# COMPACT_ATOMS: atom_id res chain seq x y z
N PHE A 1 1.12 14.78 6.45
CA PHE A 1 0.43 16.00 5.96
C PHE A 1 1.49 17.00 5.53
N VAL A 2 1.13 18.15 4.96
CA VAL A 2 2.07 19.24 4.63
C VAL A 2 1.40 20.57 4.94
N TYR A 3 2.13 21.48 5.59
CA TYR A 3 1.65 22.84 5.82
C TYR A 3 2.01 23.78 4.65
N SER A 4 1.16 24.78 4.44
CA SER A 4 1.40 25.91 3.53
C SER A 4 0.88 27.20 4.14
N LEU A 5 1.48 28.33 3.75
CA LEU A 5 1.05 29.66 4.14
C LEU A 5 0.57 30.43 2.91
N LEU A 6 -0.63 31.00 3.02
CA LEU A 6 -1.05 32.08 2.13
C LEU A 6 -0.88 33.39 2.87
N MET A 7 0.07 34.21 2.43
CA MET A 7 0.40 35.49 3.05
C MET A 7 0.18 36.65 2.09
N THR A 8 -0.39 37.73 2.60
CA THR A 8 -0.55 39.02 1.93
C THR A 8 0.11 40.11 2.78
N GLU A 9 0.06 41.36 2.33
CA GLU A 9 0.54 42.52 3.09
C GLU A 9 -0.24 42.78 4.40
N ARG A 10 -1.42 42.16 4.59
CA ARG A 10 -2.28 42.35 5.77
C ARG A 10 -2.58 41.07 6.51
N THR A 11 -2.60 39.93 5.85
CA THR A 11 -3.12 38.68 6.43
C THR A 11 -2.21 37.50 6.18
N VAL A 12 -2.24 36.55 7.11
CA VAL A 12 -1.70 35.20 6.91
C VAL A 12 -2.81 34.18 7.13
N GLN A 13 -2.76 33.08 6.39
CA GLN A 13 -3.66 31.94 6.58
C GLN A 13 -2.85 30.65 6.46
N VAL A 14 -3.06 29.74 7.41
CA VAL A 14 -2.37 28.44 7.45
C VAL A 14 -3.26 27.39 6.80
N PHE A 15 -2.67 26.60 5.91
CA PHE A 15 -3.30 25.46 5.25
C PHE A 15 -2.55 24.19 5.64
N GLN A 16 -3.29 23.13 5.97
CA GLN A 16 -2.78 21.77 6.14
C GLN A 16 -3.38 20.90 5.04
N PHE A 17 -2.52 20.35 4.19
CA PHE A 17 -2.91 19.40 3.16
C PHE A 17 -2.59 17.96 3.61
N ASP A 18 -3.54 17.06 3.44
CA ASP A 18 -3.39 15.64 3.71
C ASP A 18 -4.24 14.78 2.77
N ARG A 19 -4.33 13.48 3.05
CA ARG A 19 -5.06 12.52 2.20
C ARG A 19 -6.57 12.66 2.26
N GLY A 20 -7.09 13.40 3.23
CA GLY A 20 -8.51 13.76 3.34
C GLY A 20 -8.83 15.15 2.78
N GLY A 21 -7.88 15.81 2.10
CA GLY A 21 -8.07 17.14 1.51
C GLY A 21 -7.31 18.23 2.26
N VAL A 22 -7.97 19.37 2.48
CA VAL A 22 -7.35 20.56 3.09
C VAL A 22 -8.14 21.03 4.31
N VAL A 23 -7.43 21.35 5.39
CA VAL A 23 -7.95 22.12 6.53
C VAL A 23 -7.23 23.44 6.55
N TYR A 24 -7.92 24.53 6.88
CA TYR A 24 -7.30 25.85 6.91
C TYR A 24 -7.80 26.68 8.09
N SER A 25 -6.93 27.54 8.60
CA SER A 25 -7.29 28.52 9.62
C SER A 25 -8.17 29.63 9.04
N ARG A 26 -8.83 30.43 9.89
CA ARG A 26 -9.29 31.75 9.45
C ARG A 26 -8.08 32.61 9.00
N PRO A 27 -8.28 33.62 8.14
CA PRO A 27 -7.28 34.66 7.93
C PRO A 27 -6.98 35.39 9.25
N VAL A 28 -5.70 35.62 9.52
CA VAL A 28 -5.20 36.35 10.69
C VAL A 28 -4.60 37.67 10.21
N ASN A 29 -5.03 38.79 10.76
CA ASN A 29 -4.46 40.09 10.41
C ASN A 29 -3.12 40.28 11.14
N ILE A 30 -2.01 40.35 10.39
CA ILE A 30 -0.66 40.33 10.95
C ILE A 30 -0.32 41.61 11.75
N HIS A 31 -1.01 42.73 11.47
CA HIS A 31 -0.79 44.01 12.15
C HIS A 31 -1.63 44.14 13.42
N GLN A 32 -2.77 43.44 13.50
CA GLN A 32 -3.65 43.46 14.67
C GLN A 32 -3.36 42.30 15.63
N GLU A 33 -2.96 41.15 15.10
CA GLU A 33 -2.73 39.90 15.83
C GLU A 33 -1.28 39.44 15.68
N ALA A 34 -0.33 40.36 15.85
CA ALA A 34 1.11 40.10 15.63
C ALA A 34 1.66 38.93 16.46
N GLU A 35 1.16 38.73 17.70
CA GLU A 35 1.55 37.59 18.53
C GLU A 35 1.16 36.25 17.87
N THR A 36 -0.05 36.16 17.31
CA THR A 36 -0.51 34.96 16.59
C THR A 36 0.34 34.71 15.34
N PHE A 37 0.68 35.77 14.61
CA PHE A 37 1.57 35.67 13.45
C PHE A 37 2.94 35.09 13.83
N VAL A 38 3.58 35.61 14.88
CA VAL A 38 4.86 35.08 15.37
C VAL A 38 4.73 33.63 15.80
N LYS A 39 3.65 33.24 16.51
CA LYS A 39 3.40 31.84 16.88
C LYS A 39 3.28 30.92 15.68
N ILE A 40 2.62 31.35 14.59
CA ILE A 40 2.53 30.58 13.34
C ILE A 40 3.92 30.35 12.73
N ILE A 41 4.73 31.40 12.62
CA ILE A 41 6.09 31.28 12.07
C ILE A 41 6.95 30.35 12.94
N LEU A 42 6.88 30.47 14.26
CA LEU A 42 7.61 29.59 15.18
C LEU A 42 7.14 28.13 15.08
N ALA A 43 5.83 27.89 14.98
CA ALA A 43 5.28 26.55 14.83
C ALA A 43 5.75 25.88 13.54
N LEU A 44 5.82 26.63 12.43
CA LEU A 44 6.29 26.13 11.13
C LEU A 44 7.82 26.09 11.01
N SER A 45 8.55 26.72 11.93
CA SER A 45 10.01 26.71 11.99
C SER A 45 10.55 25.71 13.01
N THR A 46 9.71 24.79 13.49
CA THR A 46 10.13 23.77 14.46
C THR A 46 11.17 22.81 13.84
N ALA A 47 12.13 22.35 14.64
CA ALA A 47 13.08 21.31 14.24
C ALA A 47 12.48 19.89 14.37
N ASP A 48 11.27 19.77 14.92
CA ASP A 48 10.54 18.52 15.05
C ASP A 48 9.89 18.18 13.70
N GLU A 49 10.60 17.39 12.89
CA GLU A 49 10.18 17.01 11.53
C GLU A 49 8.82 16.30 11.51
N GLY A 50 8.49 15.52 12.55
CA GLY A 50 7.19 14.85 12.67
C GLY A 50 6.04 15.85 12.77
N LYS A 51 6.24 16.95 13.51
CA LYS A 51 5.24 18.04 13.58
C LYS A 51 5.08 18.79 12.26
N LEU A 52 6.07 18.76 11.38
CA LEU A 52 5.99 19.33 10.03
C LEU A 52 5.38 18.35 9.00
N GLY A 53 5.10 17.11 9.42
CA GLY A 53 4.47 16.08 8.61
C GLY A 53 5.43 15.18 7.85
N PHE A 54 6.72 15.21 8.18
CA PHE A 54 7.70 14.23 7.70
C PHE A 54 7.54 12.90 8.41
N ASP A 55 7.83 11.82 7.70
CA ASP A 55 7.89 10.47 8.27
C ASP A 55 9.26 10.27 8.93
N THR A 56 9.28 10.29 10.27
CA THR A 56 10.52 10.28 11.08
C THR A 56 11.29 8.97 11.05
N ARG A 57 10.71 7.91 10.45
CA ARG A 57 11.42 6.65 10.19
C ARG A 57 12.31 6.75 8.97
N ILE A 58 12.11 7.74 8.11
CA ILE A 58 12.96 7.97 6.94
C ILE A 58 14.03 8.98 7.32
N GLN A 59 15.26 8.49 7.45
CA GLN A 59 16.38 9.28 7.98
C GLN A 59 17.50 9.40 6.96
N TRP A 60 18.10 10.59 6.89
CA TRP A 60 19.30 10.82 6.10
C TRP A 60 20.56 10.60 6.94
N HIS A 61 21.50 9.82 6.39
CA HIS A 61 22.85 9.67 6.95
C HIS A 61 23.85 9.97 5.83
N GLY A 62 24.41 11.17 5.84
CA GLY A 62 25.21 11.68 4.73
C GLY A 62 24.38 11.82 3.45
N HIS A 63 24.84 11.19 2.36
CA HIS A 63 24.13 11.19 1.07
C HIS A 63 23.09 10.06 0.93
N TYR A 64 23.01 9.17 1.91
CA TYR A 64 22.15 7.98 1.87
C TYR A 64 20.91 8.17 2.72
N ARG A 65 19.81 7.54 2.28
CA ARG A 65 18.54 7.52 2.98
C ARG A 65 18.29 6.12 3.55
N TYR A 66 17.75 6.07 4.76
CA TYR A 66 17.44 4.83 5.45
C TYR A 66 16.00 4.84 5.93
N PHE A 67 15.35 3.69 5.89
CA PHE A 67 14.17 3.41 6.68
C PHE A 67 14.62 2.75 7.99
N CYS A 68 14.22 3.35 9.11
CA CYS A 68 14.57 2.91 10.46
C CYS A 68 13.29 2.43 11.15
N THR A 69 13.20 1.13 11.44
CA THR A 69 12.06 0.56 12.18
C THR A 69 12.36 0.49 13.67
N ALA A 70 11.36 0.76 14.52
CA ALA A 70 11.49 0.58 15.97
C ALA A 70 11.35 -0.90 16.39
N VAL A 71 10.92 -1.78 15.48
CA VAL A 71 10.50 -3.16 15.78
C VAL A 71 11.66 -4.05 16.27
N ASP A 72 12.88 -3.82 15.77
CA ASP A 72 14.03 -4.70 16.02
C ASP A 72 15.26 -3.94 16.57
N GLY A 73 15.04 -3.02 17.51
CA GLY A 73 16.15 -2.27 18.10
C GLY A 73 16.79 -1.25 17.15
N GLY A 74 16.07 -0.81 16.11
CA GLY A 74 16.52 0.24 15.20
C GLY A 74 17.17 -0.26 13.91
N SER A 75 16.81 -1.45 13.42
CA SER A 75 17.25 -1.96 12.10
C SER A 75 17.09 -0.89 11.01
N LYS A 76 18.15 -0.76 10.19
CA LYS A 76 18.25 0.24 9.12
C LYS A 76 18.24 -0.44 7.77
N TYR A 77 17.36 0.03 6.89
CA TYR A 77 17.25 -0.43 5.52
C TYR A 77 17.62 0.71 4.60
N MET A 78 18.69 0.56 3.83
CA MET A 78 19.13 1.59 2.89
C MET A 78 18.17 1.67 1.72
N ILE A 79 17.70 2.88 1.39
CA ILE A 79 16.78 3.15 0.28
C ILE A 79 17.60 3.61 -0.93
N TYR A 80 17.61 2.83 -2.00
CA TYR A 80 18.43 3.12 -3.19
C TYR A 80 17.78 4.13 -4.12
N SER A 81 16.46 4.09 -4.25
CA SER A 81 15.71 5.06 -5.01
C SER A 81 14.23 4.91 -4.67
N PRO A 82 13.48 6.00 -4.49
CA PRO A 82 12.04 5.91 -4.47
C PRO A 82 11.55 5.47 -5.86
N PHE A 83 11.44 4.17 -6.08
CA PHE A 83 10.71 3.63 -7.22
C PHE A 83 9.28 4.17 -7.14
N ASN A 84 8.87 4.98 -8.12
CA ASN A 84 7.49 5.46 -8.19
C ASN A 84 6.64 4.39 -8.86
N TRP A 85 6.46 3.24 -8.19
CA TRP A 85 5.31 2.39 -8.45
C TRP A 85 4.11 3.06 -7.80
N GLY A 86 3.29 3.73 -8.60
CA GLY A 86 2.05 4.36 -8.13
C GLY A 86 1.71 5.64 -8.88
N ASP A 87 0.49 5.68 -9.38
CA ASP A 87 -0.12 6.86 -9.98
C ASP A 87 -0.04 8.08 -9.03
N ARG A 88 0.06 9.28 -9.62
CA ARG A 88 -0.01 10.56 -8.90
C ARG A 88 -1.45 10.85 -8.46
N ILE A 89 -2.04 9.97 -7.67
CA ILE A 89 -3.43 10.14 -7.21
C ILE A 89 -3.45 10.92 -5.89
N LEU A 90 -4.22 12.00 -5.88
CA LEU A 90 -4.45 12.84 -4.69
C LEU A 90 -5.28 12.09 -3.64
N ARG A 91 -6.30 11.33 -4.06
CA ARG A 91 -7.17 10.47 -3.22
C ARG A 91 -6.95 8.98 -3.52
N GLY A 92 -7.04 8.11 -2.52
CA GLY A 92 -6.92 6.65 -2.70
C GLY A 92 -5.83 6.02 -1.83
N LYS A 93 -5.39 4.79 -2.19
CA LYS A 93 -4.39 4.04 -1.42
C LYS A 93 -3.03 4.74 -1.35
N ALA A 94 -2.72 5.47 -2.42
CA ALA A 94 -1.49 6.22 -2.60
C ALA A 94 -0.23 5.45 -2.24
N THR A 95 -0.22 4.19 -2.67
CA THR A 95 0.86 3.24 -2.44
C THR A 95 2.18 3.82 -2.93
N LYS A 96 3.22 3.72 -2.10
CA LYS A 96 4.61 4.02 -2.47
C LYS A 96 5.47 2.84 -2.08
N CYS A 97 6.15 2.26 -3.06
CA CYS A 97 7.03 1.13 -2.83
C CYS A 97 8.48 1.53 -3.12
N TRP A 98 9.39 1.32 -2.18
CA TRP A 98 10.80 1.63 -2.35
C TRP A 98 11.62 0.36 -2.32
N TYR A 99 12.60 0.28 -3.21
CA TYR A 99 13.62 -0.76 -3.15
C TYR A 99 14.60 -0.44 -2.02
N THR A 100 14.85 -1.43 -1.18
CA THR A 100 15.68 -1.31 0.01
C THR A 100 16.63 -2.48 0.17
N GLN A 101 17.71 -2.30 0.92
CA GLN A 101 18.59 -3.38 1.32
C GLN A 101 18.87 -3.30 2.81
N ASN A 102 18.89 -4.44 3.50
CA ASN A 102 19.30 -4.52 4.91
C ASN A 102 20.84 -4.58 5.03
N GLN A 103 21.33 -4.73 6.26
CA GLN A 103 22.77 -4.77 6.55
C GLN A 103 23.46 -6.04 6.02
N ASP A 104 22.71 -7.12 5.85
CA ASP A 104 23.20 -8.41 5.36
C ASP A 104 23.21 -8.49 3.82
N GLY A 105 22.75 -7.43 3.15
CA GLY A 105 22.68 -7.37 1.70
C GLY A 105 21.38 -7.94 1.10
N GLU A 106 20.41 -8.31 1.93
CA GLU A 106 19.12 -8.82 1.46
C GLU A 106 18.28 -7.68 0.85
N GLU A 107 17.75 -7.95 -0.33
CA GLU A 107 16.94 -7.02 -1.12
C GLU A 107 15.48 -7.11 -0.70
N LEU A 108 14.89 -5.97 -0.33
CA LEU A 108 13.53 -5.87 0.21
C LEU A 108 12.75 -4.75 -0.50
N LEU A 109 11.43 -4.90 -0.56
CA LEU A 109 10.51 -3.86 -0.97
C LEU A 109 9.80 -3.27 0.25
N LEU A 110 10.01 -1.98 0.50
CA LEU A 110 9.30 -1.20 1.52
C LEU A 110 8.03 -0.62 0.92
N LYS A 111 6.85 -1.08 1.36
CA LYS A 111 5.55 -0.56 0.92
C LYS A 111 4.95 0.37 1.96
N PHE A 112 4.56 1.56 1.53
CA PHE A 112 3.77 2.55 2.27
C PHE A 112 2.38 2.63 1.65
N ALA A 113 1.33 2.65 2.47
CA ALA A 113 -0.03 2.75 1.96
C ALA A 113 -0.98 3.44 2.95
N TRP A 114 -2.11 3.91 2.42
CA TRP A 114 -3.25 4.43 3.15
C TRP A 114 -4.48 3.58 2.88
N ARG A 115 -5.30 3.34 3.89
CA ARG A 115 -6.48 2.48 3.75
C ARG A 115 -7.63 2.94 4.63
N THR A 116 -8.82 2.42 4.38
CA THR A 116 -9.95 2.57 5.31
C THR A 116 -9.76 1.61 6.50
N PRO A 117 -9.93 2.06 7.77
CA PRO A 117 -9.76 1.24 8.97
C PRO A 117 -10.65 -0.02 9.05
N GLU A 118 -11.78 -0.03 8.35
CA GLU A 118 -12.78 -1.11 8.40
C GLU A 118 -12.35 -2.37 7.63
N ARG A 119 -11.29 -2.26 6.81
CA ARG A 119 -10.75 -3.38 6.04
C ARG A 119 -9.57 -4.02 6.81
N GLY A 120 -9.32 -5.32 6.64
CA GLY A 120 -8.18 -6.05 7.26
C GLY A 120 -6.84 -5.79 6.57
N LEU A 121 -5.73 -5.70 7.31
CA LEU A 121 -4.40 -5.24 6.83
C LEU A 121 -3.77 -6.26 5.91
N GLU A 122 -3.08 -5.78 4.87
CA GLU A 122 -2.41 -6.66 3.91
C GLU A 122 -1.50 -7.66 4.62
N TRP A 123 -0.69 -7.16 5.57
CA TRP A 123 0.19 -8.02 6.34
C TRP A 123 -0.55 -8.99 7.25
N GLU A 124 -1.81 -8.78 7.64
CA GLU A 124 -2.54 -9.75 8.49
C GLU A 124 -2.78 -11.04 7.68
N PHE A 125 -3.03 -10.91 6.39
CA PHE A 125 -3.09 -12.05 5.48
C PHE A 125 -1.71 -12.69 5.32
N LEU A 126 -0.66 -11.89 5.11
CA LEU A 126 0.70 -12.38 4.94
C LEU A 126 1.26 -13.07 6.20
N GLU A 127 0.96 -12.55 7.40
CA GLU A 127 1.32 -13.15 8.68
C GLU A 127 0.64 -14.50 8.85
N LYS A 128 -0.66 -14.59 8.55
CA LYS A 128 -1.39 -15.87 8.58
C LYS A 128 -0.87 -16.86 7.55
N ILE A 129 -0.40 -16.37 6.39
CA ILE A 129 0.25 -17.21 5.38
C ILE A 129 1.61 -17.70 5.91
N ALA A 130 2.37 -16.86 6.62
CA ALA A 130 3.69 -17.16 7.15
C ALA A 130 3.68 -18.24 8.26
N GLU A 131 2.57 -18.46 8.97
CA GLU A 131 2.40 -19.58 9.92
C GLU A 131 2.67 -20.95 9.26
N ASN A 132 2.36 -21.08 7.97
CA ASN A 132 2.67 -22.23 7.16
C ASN A 132 2.93 -21.75 5.72
N PRO A 133 4.16 -21.40 5.32
CA PRO A 133 4.39 -20.67 4.07
C PRO A 133 3.78 -21.34 2.83
N ILE A 134 3.26 -20.53 1.89
CA ILE A 134 2.71 -20.99 0.62
C ILE A 134 3.69 -20.64 -0.49
N PRO A 135 4.33 -21.63 -1.16
CA PRO A 135 5.10 -21.36 -2.37
C PRO A 135 4.23 -20.65 -3.41
N GLY A 136 4.79 -19.60 -4.01
CA GLY A 136 4.10 -18.81 -5.03
C GLY A 136 3.31 -17.61 -4.50
N VAL A 137 3.42 -17.29 -3.21
CA VAL A 137 2.75 -16.17 -2.55
C VAL A 137 3.77 -15.32 -1.78
N ALA A 138 3.53 -14.01 -1.72
CA ALA A 138 4.40 -13.07 -1.02
C ALA A 138 4.54 -13.35 0.48
N GLU A 139 5.62 -12.84 1.05
CA GLU A 139 5.98 -12.93 2.47
C GLU A 139 6.04 -11.53 3.08
N VAL A 140 5.85 -11.43 4.39
CA VAL A 140 6.11 -10.21 5.17
C VAL A 140 7.35 -10.43 6.03
N VAL A 141 8.26 -9.45 6.03
CA VAL A 141 9.51 -9.48 6.81
C VAL A 141 9.38 -8.65 8.08
N CYS A 142 8.89 -7.42 7.94
CA CYS A 142 8.72 -6.49 9.05
C CYS A 142 7.51 -5.60 8.75
N ARG A 143 6.82 -5.10 9.77
CA ARG A 143 5.67 -4.21 9.60
C ARG A 143 5.62 -3.14 10.68
N SER A 144 4.84 -2.09 10.41
CA SER A 144 4.56 -1.07 11.42
C SER A 144 3.91 -1.67 12.67
N GLN A 145 4.24 -1.12 13.84
CA GLN A 145 3.51 -1.39 15.07
C GLN A 145 2.22 -0.55 15.11
N PRO A 146 1.17 -1.00 15.83
CA PRO A 146 -0.06 -0.22 16.00
C PRO A 146 0.16 1.21 16.53
N SER A 147 1.18 1.40 17.37
CA SER A 147 1.60 2.71 17.88
C SER A 147 2.18 3.66 16.82
N GLU A 148 2.62 3.13 15.68
CA GLU A 148 3.21 3.86 14.56
C GLU A 148 2.19 4.13 13.44
N MET A 149 0.97 3.61 13.58
CA MET A 149 -0.10 3.82 12.61
C MET A 149 -0.86 5.10 12.94
N GLU A 150 -0.95 5.98 11.96
CA GLU A 150 -1.64 7.26 12.11
C GLU A 150 -2.88 7.28 11.22
N THR A 151 -3.90 8.04 11.63
CA THR A 151 -5.08 8.28 10.80
C THR A 151 -5.12 9.72 10.33
N VAL A 152 -5.77 9.98 9.20
CA VAL A 152 -5.99 11.37 8.74
C VAL A 152 -6.67 12.20 9.84
N PHE A 153 -7.62 11.62 10.56
CA PHE A 153 -8.29 12.27 11.68
C PHE A 153 -7.33 12.63 12.84
N SER A 154 -6.45 11.70 13.25
CA SER A 154 -5.47 11.97 14.31
C SER A 154 -4.46 13.04 13.89
N LEU A 155 -4.05 13.04 12.61
CA LEU A 155 -3.16 14.06 12.03
C LEU A 155 -3.80 15.46 11.95
N ARG A 156 -5.12 15.56 12.04
CA ARG A 156 -5.86 16.82 12.11
C ARG A 156 -6.18 17.27 13.53
N GLY A 157 -5.61 16.62 14.54
CA GLY A 157 -5.93 16.92 15.95
C GLY A 157 -7.39 16.64 16.31
N GLY A 158 -8.02 15.68 15.63
CA GLY A 158 -9.41 15.29 15.88
C GLY A 158 -10.46 16.14 15.17
N ILE A 159 -10.08 16.97 14.20
CA ILE A 159 -11.04 17.69 13.36
C ILE A 159 -11.66 16.70 12.36
N GLY A 160 -12.98 16.49 12.49
CA GLY A 160 -13.77 15.63 11.61
C GLY A 160 -13.89 16.17 10.19
N PHE A 161 -14.34 15.31 9.28
CA PHE A 161 -14.74 15.73 7.94
C PHE A 161 -16.10 16.44 8.03
N ALA A 162 -16.28 17.52 7.24
CA ALA A 162 -17.57 18.17 7.14
C ALA A 162 -18.54 17.24 6.40
N ASP A 163 -19.57 16.76 7.11
CA ASP A 163 -20.66 16.00 6.50
C ASP A 163 -21.58 16.98 5.77
N ASN A 164 -21.39 17.09 4.45
CA ASN A 164 -22.21 17.91 3.57
C ASN A 164 -23.31 17.09 2.88
N GLY A 165 -23.56 15.83 3.29
CA GLY A 165 -24.51 14.94 2.63
C GLY A 165 -24.08 14.41 1.25
N GLU A 166 -22.89 14.79 0.77
CA GLU A 166 -22.21 14.21 -0.39
C GLU A 166 -21.04 13.35 0.09
N GLU A 167 -21.15 12.02 -0.12
CA GLU A 167 -20.18 10.94 0.18
C GLU A 167 -19.13 11.21 1.27
N ASP A 168 -19.28 10.50 2.40
CA ASP A 168 -18.35 10.49 3.52
C ASP A 168 -16.89 10.36 3.04
N VAL A 169 -16.02 11.29 3.44
CA VAL A 169 -14.58 11.13 3.23
C VAL A 169 -14.10 10.13 4.27
N ASP A 170 -13.95 8.87 3.87
CA ASP A 170 -13.46 7.82 4.76
C ASP A 170 -12.19 8.25 5.49
N ASN A 171 -12.18 8.09 6.82
CA ASN A 171 -10.95 8.17 7.58
C ASN A 171 -9.96 7.17 7.00
N ARG A 172 -8.69 7.54 6.90
CA ARG A 172 -7.66 6.65 6.37
C ARG A 172 -6.57 6.43 7.39
N GLN A 173 -6.24 5.16 7.60
CA GLN A 173 -5.11 4.74 8.40
C GLN A 173 -3.91 4.49 7.49
N TYR A 174 -2.78 5.03 7.90
CA TYR A 174 -1.50 4.88 7.23
C TYR A 174 -0.73 3.71 7.84
N TYR A 175 -0.03 2.99 6.96
CA TYR A 175 0.82 1.88 7.37
C TYR A 175 2.00 1.64 6.42
N ASN A 176 2.97 0.86 6.89
CA ASN A 176 4.01 0.27 6.06
C ASN A 176 4.41 -1.13 6.49
N PHE A 177 5.05 -1.83 5.57
CA PHE A 177 5.73 -3.08 5.83
C PHE A 177 6.83 -3.32 4.78
N LEU A 178 7.73 -4.24 5.11
CA LEU A 178 8.79 -4.77 4.27
C LEU A 178 8.41 -6.18 3.84
N GLN A 179 8.64 -6.47 2.56
CA GLN A 179 8.58 -7.82 2.01
C GLN A 179 9.85 -8.08 1.19
N PRO A 180 10.16 -9.34 0.86
CA PRO A 180 11.27 -9.64 -0.02
C PRO A 180 11.10 -8.97 -1.39
N TYR A 181 12.20 -8.51 -1.97
CA TYR A 181 12.20 -8.10 -3.38
C TYR A 181 12.28 -9.35 -4.26
N TYR A 182 11.22 -9.65 -4.99
CA TYR A 182 11.15 -10.86 -5.82
C TYR A 182 11.75 -10.65 -7.20
N GLY A 183 11.37 -9.57 -7.90
CA GLY A 183 11.78 -9.34 -9.27
C GLY A 183 10.75 -8.54 -10.07
N PRO A 184 10.91 -8.48 -11.41
CA PRO A 184 10.01 -7.73 -12.28
C PRO A 184 8.65 -8.45 -12.45
N SER A 185 7.66 -7.73 -12.97
CA SER A 185 6.39 -8.33 -13.39
C SER A 185 6.60 -9.46 -14.40
N LEU A 186 5.73 -10.47 -14.36
CA LEU A 186 5.66 -11.58 -15.32
C LEU A 186 5.65 -11.13 -16.79
N ARG A 187 5.20 -9.91 -17.07
CA ARG A 187 5.24 -9.31 -18.41
C ARG A 187 6.65 -9.23 -19.01
N HIS A 188 7.67 -9.16 -18.16
CA HIS A 188 9.07 -9.08 -18.56
C HIS A 188 9.78 -10.43 -18.46
N ALA A 189 9.04 -11.55 -18.48
CA ALA A 189 9.63 -12.87 -18.48
C ALA A 189 10.53 -13.06 -19.71
N PRO A 190 11.74 -13.65 -19.54
CA PRO A 190 12.71 -13.77 -20.63
C PRO A 190 12.32 -14.80 -21.70
N SER A 191 11.32 -15.65 -21.41
CA SER A 191 10.75 -16.58 -22.38
C SER A 191 9.34 -16.99 -21.98
N ILE A 192 8.57 -17.49 -22.95
CA ILE A 192 7.24 -18.07 -22.73
C ILE A 192 7.31 -19.23 -21.73
N LEU A 193 8.37 -20.05 -21.76
CA LEU A 193 8.52 -21.15 -20.81
C LEU A 193 8.61 -20.62 -19.38
N VAL A 194 9.48 -19.63 -19.13
CA VAL A 194 9.63 -19.01 -17.80
C VAL A 194 8.34 -18.34 -17.35
N LEU A 195 7.63 -17.67 -18.27
CA LEU A 195 6.32 -17.07 -17.99
C LEU A 195 5.31 -18.13 -17.52
N LEU A 196 5.14 -19.21 -18.29
CA LEU A 196 4.17 -20.26 -17.98
C LEU A 196 4.53 -21.02 -16.71
N GLU A 197 5.82 -21.22 -16.45
CA GLU A 197 6.32 -21.84 -15.23
C GLU A 197 6.05 -21.01 -13.99
N ALA A 198 6.32 -19.70 -14.05
CA ALA A 198 6.01 -18.76 -12.97
C ALA A 198 4.50 -18.61 -12.77
N PHE A 199 3.75 -18.50 -13.86
CA PHE A 199 2.29 -18.40 -13.82
C PHE A 199 1.66 -19.65 -13.17
N ARG A 200 2.11 -20.85 -13.55
CA ARG A 200 1.68 -22.11 -12.93
C ARG A 200 1.92 -22.12 -11.41
N ASP A 201 3.10 -21.68 -10.98
CA ASP A 201 3.46 -21.63 -9.57
C ASP A 201 2.54 -20.64 -8.80
N ILE A 202 2.19 -19.50 -9.40
CA ILE A 202 1.18 -18.55 -8.85
C ILE A 202 -0.21 -19.20 -8.72
N ILE A 203 -0.67 -19.97 -9.71
CA ILE A 203 -1.96 -20.68 -9.63
C ILE A 203 -1.96 -21.70 -8.50
N GLN A 204 -0.84 -22.43 -8.31
CA GLN A 204 -0.69 -23.36 -7.18
C GLN A 204 -0.74 -22.64 -5.83
N GLY A 205 -0.12 -21.46 -5.74
CA GLY A 205 -0.21 -20.57 -4.59
C GLY A 205 -1.66 -20.14 -4.32
N ASN A 206 -2.39 -19.68 -5.34
CA ASN A 206 -3.80 -19.30 -5.25
C ASN A 206 -4.70 -20.46 -4.79
N VAL A 207 -4.52 -21.66 -5.34
CA VAL A 207 -5.25 -22.86 -4.87
C VAL A 207 -4.97 -23.14 -3.39
N SER A 208 -3.75 -22.90 -2.92
CA SER A 208 -3.38 -23.08 -1.52
C SER A 208 -3.99 -22.00 -0.61
N LEU A 209 -4.14 -20.76 -1.10
CA LEU A 209 -4.87 -19.69 -0.42
C LEU A 209 -6.35 -20.05 -0.27
N ALA A 210 -6.99 -20.51 -1.34
CA ALA A 210 -8.39 -20.92 -1.34
C ALA A 210 -8.65 -22.04 -0.31
N LYS A 211 -7.75 -23.02 -0.20
CA LYS A 211 -7.82 -24.09 0.81
C LYS A 211 -7.72 -23.58 2.25
N ARG A 212 -7.16 -22.39 2.47
CA ARG A 212 -7.09 -21.70 3.77
C ARG A 212 -8.21 -20.68 3.97
N GLY A 213 -9.17 -20.66 3.05
CA GLY A 213 -10.29 -19.73 3.07
C GLY A 213 -9.87 -18.28 2.81
N ILE A 214 -8.84 -18.06 1.99
CA ILE A 214 -8.38 -16.73 1.59
C ILE A 214 -8.66 -16.56 0.09
N VAL A 215 -9.30 -15.45 -0.27
CA VAL A 215 -9.44 -14.98 -1.65
C VAL A 215 -8.65 -13.68 -1.83
N HIS A 216 -7.96 -13.52 -2.96
CA HIS A 216 -7.11 -12.39 -3.27
C HIS A 216 -7.90 -11.18 -3.77
N ARG A 217 -8.89 -11.40 -4.64
CA ARG A 217 -9.84 -10.39 -5.16
C ARG A 217 -9.26 -9.31 -6.08
N ASP A 218 -7.94 -9.30 -6.30
CA ASP A 218 -7.28 -8.38 -7.24
C ASP A 218 -6.18 -9.08 -8.05
N ILE A 219 -6.49 -10.25 -8.61
CA ILE A 219 -5.53 -10.98 -9.44
C ILE A 219 -5.42 -10.28 -10.80
N SER A 220 -4.22 -9.80 -11.11
CA SER A 220 -3.90 -9.13 -12.37
C SER A 220 -2.41 -9.32 -12.70
N PRO A 221 -1.98 -9.12 -13.96
CA PRO A 221 -0.56 -9.18 -14.33
C PRO A 221 0.35 -8.21 -13.56
N GLY A 222 -0.20 -7.13 -13.01
CA GLY A 222 0.52 -6.17 -12.17
C GLY A 222 0.90 -6.74 -10.80
N ASN A 223 0.14 -7.72 -10.32
CA ASN A 223 0.31 -8.36 -9.02
C ASN A 223 1.02 -9.72 -9.13
N MET A 224 1.56 -10.04 -10.32
CA MET A 224 2.28 -11.28 -10.60
C MET A 224 3.74 -10.95 -10.92
N LEU A 225 4.65 -11.38 -10.05
CA LEU A 225 6.09 -11.13 -10.19
C LEU A 225 6.88 -12.41 -10.48
N LEU A 226 7.97 -12.27 -11.22
CA LEU A 226 8.99 -13.32 -11.29
C LEU A 226 9.78 -13.33 -10.00
N ASN A 227 10.11 -14.52 -9.53
CA ASN A 227 11.01 -14.69 -8.40
C ASN A 227 12.44 -14.92 -8.90
N ASN A 228 13.23 -13.85 -8.85
CA ASN A 228 14.65 -13.86 -9.16
C ASN A 228 15.52 -14.05 -7.91
N ARG A 229 14.92 -14.31 -6.74
CA ARG A 229 15.69 -14.57 -5.53
C ARG A 229 16.53 -15.86 -5.69
N PRO A 230 17.72 -15.93 -5.07
CA PRO A 230 18.60 -17.11 -5.17
C PRO A 230 17.98 -18.42 -4.68
N ASP A 231 16.99 -18.35 -3.80
CA ASP A 231 16.28 -19.49 -3.22
C ASP A 231 15.01 -19.89 -4.00
N ALA A 232 14.74 -19.25 -5.15
CA ALA A 232 13.63 -19.61 -6.02
C ALA A 232 13.75 -21.05 -6.53
N HIS A 233 12.66 -21.80 -6.45
CA HIS A 233 12.60 -23.22 -6.82
C HIS A 233 11.27 -23.53 -7.52
N ALA A 234 11.12 -24.74 -8.05
CA ALA A 234 9.85 -25.16 -8.64
C ALA A 234 8.71 -25.05 -7.61
N GLY A 235 7.67 -24.28 -7.94
CA GLY A 235 6.59 -23.92 -7.01
C GLY A 235 6.69 -22.50 -6.47
N SER A 236 7.82 -21.81 -6.65
CA SER A 236 8.04 -20.43 -6.18
C SER A 236 8.70 -19.53 -7.24
N ARG A 237 8.70 -19.90 -8.53
CA ARG A 237 9.30 -19.08 -9.62
C ARG A 237 8.45 -17.86 -9.98
N GLY A 238 7.16 -17.91 -9.69
CA GLY A 238 6.26 -16.77 -9.76
C GLY A 238 5.67 -16.49 -8.38
N ILE A 239 5.43 -15.23 -8.06
CA ILE A 239 4.93 -14.79 -6.77
C ILE A 239 3.71 -13.89 -6.97
N LEU A 240 2.62 -14.23 -6.28
CA LEU A 240 1.45 -13.37 -6.15
C LEU A 240 1.65 -12.39 -5.00
N ILE A 241 1.51 -11.10 -5.29
CA ILE A 241 1.65 -9.98 -4.34
C ILE A 241 0.36 -9.16 -4.23
N ASP A 242 0.34 -8.20 -3.30
CA ASP A 242 -0.73 -7.19 -3.12
C ASP A 242 -2.06 -7.73 -2.55
N PHE A 243 -2.05 -8.09 -1.26
CA PHE A 243 -3.20 -8.62 -0.53
C PHE A 243 -4.12 -7.52 0.03
N ASP A 244 -4.02 -6.28 -0.43
CA ASP A 244 -4.80 -5.15 0.08
C ASP A 244 -6.33 -5.33 -0.04
N LEU A 245 -6.78 -6.12 -1.02
CA LEU A 245 -8.20 -6.43 -1.26
C LEU A 245 -8.59 -7.83 -0.80
N ALA A 246 -7.65 -8.60 -0.25
CA ALA A 246 -7.88 -9.96 0.19
C ALA A 246 -8.96 -10.02 1.27
N ALA A 247 -9.61 -11.17 1.36
CA ALA A 247 -10.64 -11.43 2.35
C ALA A 247 -10.67 -12.89 2.78
N PHE A 248 -11.13 -13.12 4.01
CA PHE A 248 -11.51 -14.46 4.44
C PHE A 248 -12.89 -14.81 3.91
N VAL A 249 -13.04 -16.05 3.46
CA VAL A 249 -14.35 -16.62 3.13
C VAL A 249 -14.97 -17.29 4.36
N ASP A 250 -16.29 -17.33 4.40
CA ASP A 250 -17.03 -18.02 5.45
C ASP A 250 -16.94 -19.56 5.33
N GLY A 251 -17.57 -20.28 6.25
CA GLY A 251 -17.61 -21.75 6.24
C GLY A 251 -18.30 -22.37 5.01
N GLN A 252 -18.97 -21.57 4.18
CA GLN A 252 -19.55 -21.98 2.89
C GLN A 252 -18.67 -21.60 1.70
N GLY A 253 -17.49 -21.02 1.94
CA GLY A 253 -16.58 -20.54 0.88
C GLY A 253 -16.99 -19.20 0.27
N LYS A 254 -17.92 -18.45 0.89
CA LYS A 254 -18.35 -17.14 0.40
C LYS A 254 -17.55 -16.03 1.05
N GLY A 255 -16.89 -15.22 0.23
CA GLY A 255 -16.24 -14.00 0.66
C GLY A 255 -17.22 -12.81 0.74
N PRO A 256 -16.68 -11.58 0.74
CA PRO A 256 -17.49 -10.37 0.68
C PRO A 256 -18.39 -10.31 -0.55
N ALA A 257 -19.43 -9.49 -0.49
CA ALA A 257 -20.30 -9.22 -1.63
C ALA A 257 -19.48 -8.81 -2.86
N ALA A 258 -19.84 -9.37 -4.01
CA ALA A 258 -19.28 -9.00 -5.30
C ALA A 258 -19.51 -7.50 -5.53
N SER A 259 -18.45 -6.76 -5.88
CA SER A 259 -18.58 -5.35 -6.24
C SER A 259 -17.58 -4.97 -7.31
N MET A 260 -18.08 -4.37 -8.38
CA MET A 260 -17.26 -3.89 -9.50
C MET A 260 -16.33 -2.74 -9.09
N LYS A 261 -16.59 -2.11 -7.93
CA LYS A 261 -15.77 -1.01 -7.39
C LYS A 261 -14.39 -1.44 -6.86
N ASN A 262 -14.16 -2.73 -6.65
CA ASN A 262 -12.92 -3.24 -6.05
C ASN A 262 -12.10 -4.06 -7.05
N GLY A 263 -10.79 -3.80 -7.13
CA GLY A 263 -9.85 -4.56 -7.95
C GLY A 263 -9.71 -4.03 -9.37
N THR A 264 -8.92 -4.73 -10.17
CA THR A 264 -8.57 -4.30 -11.53
C THR A 264 -9.65 -4.71 -12.54
N ARG A 265 -10.46 -3.74 -12.98
CA ARG A 265 -11.68 -3.96 -13.78
C ARG A 265 -11.53 -4.89 -15.00
N ALA A 266 -10.40 -4.82 -15.70
CA ALA A 266 -10.14 -5.65 -16.88
C ALA A 266 -10.00 -7.16 -16.58
N PHE A 267 -9.76 -7.51 -15.32
CA PHE A 267 -9.50 -8.89 -14.88
C PHE A 267 -10.57 -9.41 -13.91
N GLN A 268 -11.60 -8.62 -13.59
CA GLN A 268 -12.68 -9.09 -12.73
C GLN A 268 -13.50 -10.20 -13.42
N SER A 269 -13.96 -11.17 -12.64
CA SER A 269 -14.90 -12.18 -13.12
C SER A 269 -16.22 -11.55 -13.59
N ILE A 270 -16.93 -12.25 -14.49
CA ILE A 270 -18.26 -11.80 -14.95
C ILE A 270 -19.21 -11.66 -13.75
N LYS A 271 -19.15 -12.58 -12.79
CA LYS A 271 -19.98 -12.53 -11.58
C LYS A 271 -19.72 -11.26 -10.76
N VAL A 272 -18.45 -10.86 -10.61
CA VAL A 272 -18.06 -9.61 -9.92
C VAL A 272 -18.49 -8.37 -10.70
N LEU A 273 -18.32 -8.37 -12.03
CA LEU A 273 -18.73 -7.26 -12.90
C LEU A 273 -20.25 -7.02 -12.89
N LEU A 274 -21.04 -8.09 -12.74
CA LEU A 274 -22.49 -8.01 -12.60
C LEU A 274 -22.96 -7.77 -11.16
N GLU A 275 -22.03 -7.69 -10.20
CA GLU A 275 -22.30 -7.53 -8.75
C GLU A 275 -23.25 -8.61 -8.20
N ILE A 276 -23.09 -9.86 -8.65
CA ILE A 276 -23.96 -10.98 -8.26
C ILE A 276 -23.31 -11.82 -7.15
N GLY A 277 -24.02 -11.98 -6.03
CA GLY A 277 -23.61 -12.89 -4.96
C GLY A 277 -22.34 -12.44 -4.23
N CYS A 278 -21.48 -13.41 -3.88
CA CYS A 278 -20.24 -13.19 -3.13
C CYS A 278 -19.03 -13.58 -3.96
N HIS A 279 -17.91 -12.88 -3.74
CA HIS A 279 -16.62 -13.27 -4.30
C HIS A 279 -16.16 -14.58 -3.67
N ASP A 280 -15.69 -15.52 -4.49
CA ASP A 280 -15.12 -16.79 -4.06
C ASP A 280 -13.85 -17.12 -4.87
N HIS A 281 -13.25 -18.28 -4.61
CA HIS A 281 -12.01 -18.70 -5.26
C HIS A 281 -12.14 -18.93 -6.78
N LEU A 282 -13.35 -19.15 -7.31
CA LEU A 282 -13.56 -19.31 -8.75
C LEU A 282 -13.42 -17.95 -9.47
N ASP A 283 -13.78 -16.85 -8.81
CA ASP A 283 -13.57 -15.51 -9.34
C ASP A 283 -12.08 -15.18 -9.49
N ASP A 284 -11.27 -15.60 -8.51
CA ASP A 284 -9.81 -15.46 -8.56
C ASP A 284 -9.20 -16.34 -9.69
N LEU A 285 -9.76 -17.52 -9.95
CA LEU A 285 -9.35 -18.36 -11.08
C LEU A 285 -9.78 -17.77 -12.43
N GLU A 286 -10.97 -17.18 -12.54
CA GLU A 286 -11.41 -16.48 -13.76
C GLU A 286 -10.51 -15.25 -14.03
N SER A 287 -10.16 -14.51 -12.98
CA SER A 287 -9.21 -13.38 -13.06
C SER A 287 -7.82 -13.82 -13.52
N SER A 288 -7.39 -15.01 -13.07
CA SER A 288 -6.16 -15.64 -13.52
C SER A 288 -6.20 -15.97 -15.02
N PHE A 289 -7.32 -16.50 -15.52
CA PHE A 289 -7.52 -16.77 -16.95
C PHE A 289 -7.39 -15.48 -17.79
N TYR A 290 -8.08 -14.40 -17.40
CA TYR A 290 -7.95 -13.11 -18.10
C TYR A 290 -6.53 -12.55 -18.04
N SER A 291 -5.84 -12.73 -16.91
CA SER A 291 -4.43 -12.35 -16.75
C SER A 291 -3.52 -13.10 -17.72
N LEU A 292 -3.73 -14.42 -17.89
CA LEU A 292 -2.97 -15.22 -18.84
C LEU A 292 -3.22 -14.79 -20.29
N CYS A 293 -4.49 -14.52 -20.66
CA CYS A 293 -4.83 -13.99 -21.97
C CYS A 293 -4.09 -12.66 -22.22
N TRP A 294 -4.16 -11.73 -21.27
CA TRP A 294 -3.47 -10.45 -21.38
C TRP A 294 -1.96 -10.60 -21.56
N LEU A 295 -1.33 -11.47 -20.76
CA LEU A 295 0.09 -11.78 -20.90
C LEU A 295 0.39 -12.33 -22.30
N ALA A 296 -0.38 -13.30 -22.78
CA ALA A 296 -0.19 -13.89 -24.11
C ALA A 296 -0.33 -12.87 -25.27
N TYR A 297 -1.17 -11.83 -25.11
CA TYR A 297 -1.34 -10.78 -26.12
C TYR A 297 -0.34 -9.63 -26.01
N THR A 298 0.37 -9.50 -24.89
CA THR A 298 1.22 -8.32 -24.61
C THR A 298 2.68 -8.64 -24.33
N SER A 299 3.05 -9.91 -24.24
CA SER A 299 4.44 -10.36 -24.23
C SER A 299 5.00 -10.29 -25.65
N GLU A 300 6.02 -9.47 -25.85
CA GLU A 300 6.80 -9.38 -27.10
C GLU A 300 7.81 -10.53 -27.23
#